data_AF-A0A183G0B7-F1
#
_entry.id   AF-A0A183G0B7-F1
#
_cell.length_a   1.000
_cell.length_b   1.000
_cell.length_c   1.000
_cell.angle_alpha   90.00
_cell.angle_beta   90.00
_cell.angle_gamma   90.00
#
_symmetry.space_group_name_H-M   'P 1'
#
loop_
_entity.id
_entity.type
_entity.pdbx_description
1 polymer ?
#
loop_
_entity_poly.entity_id
_entity_poly.type
_entity_poly.pdbx_seq_one_letter_code
_entity_poly.pdbx_strand_id
1 'polypeptide(L)' 'MTDTKTKGSISLKGSAQLVQEFFHYGINSILYQRGLYPGDTFKREKKYGLTLLVTNDSKLQQFLEPLLKQVE' A
#
# COMPACT_ATOMS: atom_id res chain seq x y z
N MET A 1 26.49 24.48 -14.40
CA MET A 1 25.97 23.15 -14.78
C MET A 1 25.47 22.49 -13.49
N THR A 2 24.19 22.64 -13.18
CA THR A 2 23.57 22.04 -11.98
C THR A 2 23.29 20.56 -12.27
N ASP A 3 24.07 19.69 -11.64
CA ASP A 3 24.00 18.25 -11.77
C ASP A 3 22.62 17.75 -11.28
N THR A 4 21.76 17.37 -12.24
CA THR A 4 20.45 16.81 -11.92
C THR A 4 20.67 15.33 -11.67
N LYS A 5 20.78 14.95 -10.39
CA LYS A 5 21.00 13.56 -9.95
C LYS A 5 19.84 12.67 -10.44
N THR A 6 19.94 12.17 -11.66
CA THR A 6 19.02 11.16 -12.19
C THR A 6 19.15 9.93 -11.30
N LYS A 7 18.11 9.60 -10.53
CA LYS A 7 18.01 8.34 -9.76
C LYS A 7 17.92 7.18 -10.77
N GLY A 8 19.04 6.86 -11.40
CA GLY A 8 19.15 5.93 -12.53
C GLY A 8 19.13 4.45 -12.15
N SER A 9 18.92 4.10 -10.88
CA SER A 9 18.85 2.70 -10.47
C SER A 9 17.76 2.47 -9.45
N ILE A 10 16.90 1.48 -9.76
CA ILE A 10 16.01 0.86 -8.80
C ILE A 10 16.91 0.17 -7.77
N SER A 11 16.85 0.60 -6.51
CA SER A 11 17.58 -0.05 -5.43
C SER A 11 16.79 -1.25 -4.90
N LEU A 12 17.47 -2.27 -4.38
CA LEU A 12 16.81 -3.43 -3.79
C LEU A 12 15.82 -3.03 -2.69
N LYS A 13 16.24 -2.11 -1.81
CA LYS A 13 15.38 -1.54 -0.76
C LYS A 13 14.17 -0.79 -1.34
N GLY A 14 14.38 0.01 -2.38
CA GLY A 14 13.29 0.73 -3.04
C GLY A 14 12.28 -0.22 -3.71
N SER A 15 12.76 -1.30 -4.33
CA SER A 15 11.90 -2.35 -4.87
C SER A 15 11.08 -3.04 -3.79
N ALA A 16 11.70 -3.44 -2.68
CA ALA A 16 11.01 -4.08 -1.57
C ALA A 16 9.91 -3.17 -1.01
N GLN A 17 10.18 -1.88 -0.85
CA GLN A 17 9.20 -0.88 -0.41
C GLN A 17 8.04 -0.72 -1.40
N LEU A 18 8.31 -0.70 -2.71
CA LEU A 18 7.26 -0.63 -3.74
C LEU A 18 6.38 -1.88 -3.73
N VAL A 19 6.98 -3.06 -3.58
CA VAL A 19 6.25 -4.34 -3.51
C VAL A 19 5.41 -4.41 -2.24
N GLN A 20 5.94 -3.97 -1.10
CA GLN A 20 5.21 -3.87 0.17
C GLN A 20 4.00 -2.92 0.05
N GLU A 21 4.19 -1.74 -0.55
CA GLU A 21 3.11 -0.79 -0.80
C GLU A 21 2.04 -1.38 -1.75
N PHE A 22 2.46 -2.13 -2.78
CA PHE A 22 1.55 -2.85 -3.66
C PHE A 22 0.71 -3.88 -2.91
N PHE A 23 1.31 -4.69 -2.03
CA PHE A 23 0.57 -5.64 -1.19
C PHE A 23 -0.40 -4.94 -0.24
N HIS A 24 -0.01 -3.81 0.35
CA HIS A 24 -0.90 -3.02 1.20
C HIS A 24 -2.19 -2.65 0.46
N TYR A 25 -2.09 -2.06 -0.74
CA TYR A 25 -3.27 -1.67 -1.52
C TYR A 25 -4.02 -2.87 -2.11
N GLY A 26 -3.30 -3.90 -2.54
CA GLY A 26 -3.89 -5.11 -3.11
C GLY A 26 -4.77 -5.86 -2.11
N ILE A 27 -4.28 -6.06 -0.88
CA ILE A 27 -5.04 -6.73 0.19
C ILE A 27 -6.30 -5.93 0.53
N ASN A 28 -6.17 -4.61 0.75
CA ASN A 28 -7.33 -3.77 1.05
C ASN A 28 -8.38 -3.80 -0.08
N SER A 29 -7.93 -3.81 -1.34
CA SER A 29 -8.83 -3.92 -2.50
C SER A 29 -9.58 -5.26 -2.52
N ILE A 30 -8.92 -6.38 -2.18
CA ILE A 30 -9.56 -7.70 -2.09
C ILE A 30 -10.59 -7.73 -0.96
N LEU A 31 -10.23 -7.25 0.23
CA LEU A 31 -11.12 -7.21 1.39
C LEU A 31 -12.40 -6.44 1.09
N TYR A 32 -12.27 -5.30 0.40
CA TYR A 32 -13.41 -4.48 -0.02
C TYR A 32 -14.24 -5.14 -1.13
N GLN A 33 -13.63 -5.54 -2.25
CA GLN A 33 -14.34 -6.06 -3.42
C GLN A 33 -15.05 -7.39 -3.14
N ARG A 34 -14.56 -8.18 -2.19
CA ARG A 34 -15.18 -9.44 -1.75
C ARG A 34 -16.19 -9.24 -0.62
N GLY A 35 -16.35 -8.01 -0.10
CA GLY A 35 -17.29 -7.71 0.97
C GLY A 35 -16.97 -8.40 2.30
N LEU A 36 -15.68 -8.66 2.59
CA LEU A 36 -15.26 -9.30 3.84
C LEU A 36 -15.36 -8.37 5.04
N TYR A 37 -15.26 -7.06 4.77
CA TYR A 37 -15.47 -5.99 5.75
C TYR A 37 -16.53 -5.01 5.22
N PRO A 38 -17.29 -4.36 6.11
CA PRO A 38 -18.28 -3.37 5.70
C PRO A 38 -17.67 -2.25 4.85
N GLY A 39 -18.39 -1.76 3.84
CA GLY A 39 -17.84 -0.78 2.90
C GLY A 39 -17.50 0.58 3.52
N ASP A 40 -18.15 0.93 4.63
CA ASP A 40 -17.93 2.13 5.44
C ASP A 40 -16.68 2.05 6.34
N THR A 41 -16.12 0.85 6.54
CA THR A 41 -14.80 0.69 7.19
C THR A 41 -13.63 0.94 6.23
N PHE A 42 -13.88 1.49 5.04
CA PHE A 42 -12.84 1.86 4.08
C PHE A 42 -12.90 3.36 3.77
N LYS A 43 -11.72 3.97 3.70
CA LYS A 43 -11.52 5.34 3.23
C LYS A 43 -10.92 5.32 1.82
N ARG A 44 -11.24 6.36 1.06
CA ARG A 44 -10.65 6.61 -0.26
C ARG A 44 -9.32 7.32 -0.11
N GLU A 45 -8.29 6.82 -0.78
CA GLU A 45 -6.96 7.42 -0.84
C GLU A 45 -6.52 7.56 -2.31
N LYS A 46 -5.93 8.71 -2.66
CA LYS A 46 -5.41 8.94 -4.02
C LYS A 46 -3.96 8.51 -4.11
N LYS A 47 -3.68 7.45 -4.86
CA LYS A 47 -2.35 6.88 -5.06
C LYS A 47 -2.17 6.38 -6.48
N TYR A 48 -0.98 6.62 -7.04
CA TYR A 48 -0.64 6.25 -8.43
C TYR A 48 -1.65 6.78 -9.48
N GLY A 49 -2.25 7.94 -9.23
CA GLY A 49 -3.29 8.51 -10.09
C GLY A 49 -4.66 7.82 -9.99
N LEU A 50 -4.81 6.83 -9.12
CA LEU A 50 -6.05 6.10 -8.87
C LEU A 50 -6.65 6.46 -7.51
N THR A 51 -7.95 6.27 -7.37
CA THR A 51 -8.62 6.31 -6.06
C THR A 51 -8.71 4.88 -5.54
N LEU A 52 -7.92 4.55 -4.53
CA LEU A 52 -7.87 3.25 -3.88
C LEU A 52 -8.67 3.28 -2.57
N LEU A 53 -9.09 2.11 -2.11
CA LEU A 53 -9.79 1.94 -0.83
C LEU A 53 -8.85 1.27 0.16
N VAL A 54 -8.74 1.85 1.34
CA VAL A 54 -7.90 1.37 2.44
C VAL A 54 -8.73 1.33 3.71
N THR A 55 -8.57 0.29 4.51
CA THR A 55 -9.29 0.16 5.77
C THR A 55 -9.00 1.32 6.73
N ASN A 56 -10.04 1.82 7.40
CA ASN A 56 -9.94 2.73 8.54
C ASN A 56 -10.13 2.01 9.90
N ASP A 57 -10.33 0.69 9.88
CA ASP A 57 -10.46 -0.13 11.09
C ASP A 57 -9.08 -0.37 11.72
N SER A 58 -8.89 0.15 12.93
CA SER A 58 -7.63 0.04 13.68
C SER A 58 -7.21 -1.40 13.97
N LYS A 59 -8.14 -2.32 14.20
CA LYS A 59 -7.82 -3.74 14.45
C LYS A 59 -7.29 -4.41 13.19
N LEU A 60 -7.92 -4.14 12.05
CA LEU A 60 -7.45 -4.66 10.77
C LEU A 60 -6.09 -4.06 10.39
N GLN A 61 -5.88 -2.77 10.63
CA GLN A 61 -4.57 -2.14 10.42
C GLN A 61 -3.47 -2.78 11.27
N GLN A 62 -3.73 -2.99 12.57
CA GLN A 62 -2.78 -3.64 13.49
C GLN A 62 -2.48 -5.08 13.10
N PHE A 63 -3.45 -5.79 12.51
CA PHE A 63 -3.24 -7.14 12.00
C PHE A 63 -2.38 -7.17 10.74
N LEU A 64 -2.60 -6.23 9.80
CA LEU A 64 -1.88 -6.19 8.52
C LEU A 64 -0.46 -5.62 8.66
N GLU A 65 -0.21 -4.72 9.60
CA GLU A 65 1.10 -4.07 9.79
C GLU A 65 2.28 -5.05 9.95
N PRO A 66 2.24 -6.05 10.87
CA PRO A 66 3.35 -6.98 11.01
C PRO A 66 3.54 -7.88 9.76
N LEU A 67 2.45 -8.24 9.08
CA LEU A 67 2.51 -9.03 7.85
C LEU A 67 3.20 -8.26 6.72
N LEU A 68 2.87 -6.98 6.56
CA LEU A 68 3.50 -6.12 5.57
C LEU A 68 4.96 -5.84 5.91
N LYS A 69 5.32 -5.66 7.19
CA LYS A 69 6.72 -5.49 7.60
C LYS A 69 7.60 -6.70 7.27
N GLN A 70 7.05 -7.91 7.30
CA GLN A 70 7.77 -9.14 6.96
C GLN A 70 8.10 -9.28 5.46
N VAL A 71 7.46 -8.49 4.60
CA VAL A 71 7.70 -8.52 3.14
C VAL A 71 9.00 -7.78 2.75
N GLU A 72 9.63 -7.06 3.69
CA GLU A 72 10.91 -6.34 3.51
C GLU A 72 12.15 -7.25 3.58
#